data_AF-A0A815WUK8-F1
#
_entry.id   AF-A0A815WUK8-F1
#
_cell.length_a   1.000
_cell.length_b   1.000
_cell.length_c   1.000
_cell.angle_alpha   90.00
_cell.angle_beta   90.00
_cell.angle_gamma   90.00
#
_symmetry.space_group_name_H-M   'P 1'
#
loop_
_entity.id
_entity.type
_entity.pdbx_description
1 polymer ?
#
loop_
_entity_poly.entity_id
_entity_poly.type
_entity_poly.pdbx_seq_one_letter_code
_entity_poly.pdbx_strand_id
1 'polypeptide(L)'
;MTEKQIRDYQRAQCIALRRAGMSYRAIAEDADVSRASLQRSLERYDETGGFQDRSRSGRPKKLNDCNIRMLKHLVQDDANRSSSGELMLKL
;
A
#
# COMPACT_ATOMS: atom_id res chain seq x y z
N MET A 1 10.08 12.60 10.61
CA MET A 1 9.07 11.60 10.19
C MET A 1 8.74 11.82 8.72
N THR A 2 8.56 10.76 7.95
CA THR A 2 8.05 10.87 6.57
C THR A 2 6.58 11.26 6.57
N GLU A 3 6.08 11.88 5.50
CA GLU A 3 4.66 12.26 5.40
C GLU A 3 3.70 11.07 5.56
N LYS A 4 4.12 9.88 5.12
CA LYS A 4 3.36 8.64 5.32
C LYS A 4 3.22 8.32 6.80
N GLN A 5 4.33 8.37 7.54
CA GLN A 5 4.33 8.10 8.98
C GLN A 5 3.47 9.11 9.75
N ILE A 6 3.44 10.39 9.32
CA ILE A 6 2.57 11.41 9.90
C ILE A 6 1.10 11.04 9.69
N ARG A 7 0.71 10.66 8.47
CA ARG A 7 -0.68 10.27 8.17
C ARG A 7 -1.11 9.00 8.92
N ASP A 8 -0.23 8.00 9.00
CA ASP A 8 -0.53 6.77 9.74
C ASP A 8 -0.67 7.05 11.24
N TYR A 9 0.15 7.95 11.80
CA TYR A 9 0.03 8.41 13.17
C TYR A 9 -1.29 9.14 13.44
N GLN A 10 -1.68 10.09 12.58
CA GLN A 10 -2.96 10.81 12.71
C GLN A 10 -4.16 9.86 12.69
N ARG A 11 -4.14 8.84 11.82
CA ARG A 11 -5.20 7.82 11.78
C ARG A 11 -5.24 7.00 13.07
N ALA A 12 -4.09 6.57 13.57
CA ALA A 12 -3.99 5.83 14.83
C ALA A 12 -4.50 6.67 16.02
N GLN A 13 -4.14 7.96 16.07
CA GLN A 13 -4.65 8.91 17.06
C GLN A 13 -6.18 9.02 17.00
N CYS A 14 -6.75 9.21 15.81
CA CYS A 14 -8.20 9.27 15.62
C CYS A 14 -8.93 8.02 16.15
N ILE A 15 -8.40 6.83 15.89
CA ILE A 15 -8.96 5.55 16.36
C ILE A 15 -8.88 5.46 17.88
N ALA A 16 -7.74 5.84 18.47
CA ALA A 16 -7.55 5.84 19.92
C ALA A 16 -8.54 6.79 20.62
N LEU A 17 -8.70 8.01 20.11
CA LEU A 17 -9.64 9.00 20.66
C LEU A 17 -11.10 8.56 20.49
N ARG A 18 -11.44 7.90 19.37
CA ARG A 18 -12.78 7.33 19.19
C ARG A 18 -13.08 6.23 20.20
N ARG A 19 -12.10 5.37 20.48
CA ARG A 19 -12.18 4.32 21.51
C ARG A 19 -12.29 4.89 22.92
N ALA A 20 -11.67 6.03 23.17
CA ALA A 20 -11.83 6.79 24.42
C ALA A 20 -13.22 7.44 24.55
N GLY A 21 -14.10 7.33 23.55
CA GLY A 21 -15.48 7.83 23.61
C GLY A 21 -15.65 9.28 23.17
N MET A 22 -14.61 9.92 22.61
CA MET A 22 -14.72 11.29 22.12
C MET A 22 -15.68 11.40 20.93
N SER A 23 -16.31 12.57 20.80
CA SER A 23 -17.17 12.89 19.67
C SER A 23 -16.35 13.13 18.39
N TYR A 24 -16.96 12.88 17.23
CA TYR A 24 -16.31 13.13 15.94
C TYR A 24 -15.80 14.57 15.78
N ARG A 25 -16.53 15.55 16.32
CA ARG A 25 -16.14 16.96 16.24
C ARG A 25 -14.89 17.24 17.06
N ALA A 26 -14.87 16.79 18.31
CA ALA A 26 -13.72 16.96 19.20
C ALA A 26 -12.46 16.30 18.62
N ILE A 27 -12.60 15.10 18.04
CA ILE A 27 -11.48 14.38 17.41
C ILE A 27 -10.95 15.13 16.18
N ALA A 28 -11.83 15.69 15.36
CA ALA A 28 -11.42 16.45 14.17
C ALA A 28 -10.64 17.72 14.53
N GLU A 29 -11.04 18.40 15.61
CA GLU A 29 -10.35 19.57 16.15
C GLU A 29 -9.00 19.17 16.80
N ASP A 30 -8.94 18.07 17.56
CA ASP A 30 -7.72 17.62 18.25
C ASP A 30 -6.65 17.05 17.31
N ALA A 31 -7.06 16.23 16.34
CA ALA A 31 -6.13 15.57 15.42
C ALA A 31 -5.83 16.41 14.15
N ASP A 32 -6.40 17.61 14.05
CA ASP A 32 -6.31 18.51 12.88
C ASP A 32 -6.64 17.80 11.55
N VAL A 33 -7.79 17.12 11.52
CA VAL A 33 -8.26 16.39 10.34
C VAL A 33 -9.70 16.74 10.02
N SER A 34 -10.05 16.76 8.73
CA SER A 34 -11.44 16.97 8.34
C SER A 34 -12.33 15.83 8.84
N ARG A 35 -13.58 16.15 9.20
CA ARG A 35 -14.58 15.17 9.64
C ARG A 35 -14.75 14.01 8.64
N ALA A 36 -14.72 14.31 7.34
CA ALA A 36 -14.83 13.30 6.29
C ALA A 36 -13.61 12.37 6.21
N SER A 37 -12.40 12.87 6.51
CA SER A 37 -11.20 12.05 6.61
C SER A 37 -11.22 11.17 7.87
N LEU A 38 -11.69 11.71 8.99
CA LEU A 38 -11.90 10.95 10.23
C LEU A 38 -12.88 9.79 10.01
N GLN A 39 -14.06 10.08 9.44
CA GLN A 39 -15.08 9.06 9.16
C GLN A 39 -14.52 7.92 8.28
N ARG A 40 -13.88 8.26 7.15
CA ARG A 40 -13.26 7.26 6.26
C ARG A 40 -12.16 6.44 6.93
N SER A 41 -11.45 7.03 7.89
CA SER A 41 -10.39 6.33 8.63
C SER A 41 -10.98 5.33 9.62
N LEU A 42 -12.09 5.68 10.27
CA LEU A 42 -12.81 4.81 11.19
C LEU A 42 -13.52 3.67 10.45
N GLU A 43 -14.27 3.98 9.39
CA GLU A 43 -14.93 2.95 8.55
C GLU A 43 -13.90 1.93 8.02
N ARG A 44 -12.75 2.40 7.52
CA ARG A 44 -11.66 1.51 7.11
C ARG A 44 -11.14 0.65 8.26
N TYR A 45 -10.99 1.24 9.44
CA TYR A 45 -10.49 0.51 10.61
C TYR A 45 -11.47 -0.58 11.03
N ASP A 46 -12.78 -0.31 10.97
CA ASP A 46 -13.82 -1.30 11.26
C ASP A 46 -13.81 -2.43 10.22
N GLU A 47 -13.53 -2.13 8.95
CA GLU A 47 -13.43 -3.13 7.87
C GLU A 47 -12.16 -4.00 7.95
N THR A 48 -10.99 -3.41 8.21
CA THR A 48 -9.70 -4.10 8.04
C THR A 48 -8.88 -4.25 9.32
N GLY A 49 -9.29 -3.61 10.43
CA GLY A 49 -8.54 -3.59 11.70
C GLY A 49 -7.23 -2.82 11.67
N GLY A 50 -6.92 -2.13 10.57
CA GLY A 50 -5.62 -1.50 10.31
C GLY A 50 -5.74 -0.02 9.95
N PHE A 51 -4.76 0.79 10.36
CA PHE A 51 -4.69 2.22 10.05
C PHE A 51 -3.71 2.55 8.91
N GLN A 52 -2.91 1.57 8.48
CA GLN A 52 -1.96 1.73 7.40
C GLN A 52 -2.67 1.83 6.03
N ASP A 53 -2.00 2.46 5.06
CA ASP A 53 -2.47 2.42 3.68
C ASP A 53 -2.50 1.00 3.12
N ARG A 54 -3.59 0.68 2.38
CA ARG A 54 -3.74 -0.62 1.72
C ARG A 54 -2.67 -0.79 0.65
N SER A 55 -2.13 -2.00 0.54
CA SER A 55 -1.32 -2.39 -0.61
C SER A 55 -2.14 -2.19 -1.89
N ARG A 56 -1.65 -1.38 -2.82
CA ARG A 56 -2.27 -1.21 -4.12
C ARG A 56 -1.80 -2.36 -5.00
N SER A 57 -2.73 -3.08 -5.62
CA SER A 57 -2.41 -4.18 -6.56
C SER A 57 -1.67 -3.69 -7.82
N GLY A 58 -1.74 -2.38 -8.11
CA GLY A 58 -1.22 -1.82 -9.34
C GLY A 58 -1.96 -2.34 -10.57
N ARG A 59 -1.41 -2.08 -11.77
CA ARG A 59 -1.93 -2.67 -12.99
C ARG A 59 -1.45 -4.13 -13.06
N PRO A 60 -2.34 -5.12 -13.28
CA PRO A 60 -1.91 -6.50 -13.45
C PRO A 60 -0.91 -6.59 -14.60
N LYS A 61 0.18 -7.33 -14.38
CA LYS A 61 1.19 -7.56 -15.42
C LYS A 61 0.59 -8.44 -16.52
N LYS A 62 1.00 -8.20 -17.78
CA LYS A 62 0.58 -9.03 -18.93
C LYS A 62 1.07 -10.46 -18.82
N LEU A 63 2.20 -10.67 -18.15
CA LEU A 63 2.83 -11.97 -17.95
C LEU A 63 2.54 -12.46 -16.54
N ASN A 64 2.18 -13.74 -16.44
CA ASN A 64 2.15 -14.45 -15.17
C ASN A 64 3.55 -15.00 -14.82
N ASP A 65 3.71 -15.49 -13.59
CA ASP A 65 5.00 -16.00 -13.10
C ASP A 65 5.51 -17.20 -13.92
N CYS A 66 4.60 -18.03 -14.46
CA CYS A 66 4.96 -19.15 -15.32
C CYS A 66 5.61 -18.68 -16.63
N ASN A 67 5.01 -17.70 -17.29
CA ASN A 67 5.52 -17.11 -18.53
C ASN A 67 6.86 -16.41 -18.28
N ILE A 68 7.02 -15.74 -17.14
CA ILE A 68 8.30 -15.12 -16.76
C ILE A 68 9.38 -16.20 -16.57
N ARG A 69 9.09 -17.30 -15.90
CA ARG A 69 10.03 -18.42 -15.74
C ARG A 69 10.40 -19.05 -17.09
N MET A 70 9.41 -19.32 -17.94
CA MET A 70 9.63 -19.86 -19.28
C MET A 70 10.50 -18.92 -20.13
N LEU A 71 10.21 -17.62 -20.11
CA LEU A 71 11.04 -16.62 -20.80
C LEU A 71 12.47 -16.60 -20.28
N LYS A 72 12.68 -16.74 -18.95
CA LYS A 72 14.03 -16.82 -18.36
C LYS A 72 14.79 -18.04 -18.88
N HIS A 73 14.17 -19.22 -18.97
CA HIS A 73 14.79 -20.42 -19.55
C HIS A 73 15.10 -20.27 -21.04
N LEU A 74 14.12 -19.85 -21.84
CA LEU A 74 14.30 -19.67 -23.28
C LEU A 74 15.42 -18.67 -23.62
N VAL A 75 15.65 -17.65 -22.79
CA VAL A 75 16.73 -16.68 -22.98
C VAL A 75 18.09 -17.26 -22.55
N GLN A 76 18.14 -18.10 -21.52
CA GLN A 76 19.37 -18.74 -21.03
C GLN A 76 19.86 -19.85 -21.97
N ASP A 77 18.95 -20.61 -22.57
CA ASP A 77 19.27 -21.74 -23.44
C ASP A 77 19.69 -21.30 -24.86
N ASP A 78 19.42 -20.05 -25.24
CA ASP A 78 19.65 -19.53 -26.58
C ASP A 78 21.05 -18.91 -26.73
N ALA A 79 22.00 -19.71 -27.23
CA ALA A 79 23.41 -19.33 -27.40
C ALA A 79 23.65 -18.16 -28.38
N ASN A 80 22.64 -17.77 -29.17
CA ASN A 80 22.74 -16.70 -30.17
C ASN A 80 22.22 -15.34 -29.68
N ARG A 81 21.73 -15.22 -28.43
CA ARG A 81 21.19 -13.96 -27.85
C ARG A 81 22.15 -13.36 -26.82
N SER A 82 23.28 -12.85 -27.30
CA SER A 82 24.41 -12.41 -26.47
C SER A 82 24.34 -10.99 -25.89
N SER A 83 23.26 -10.21 -26.09
CA SER A 83 23.19 -8.82 -25.61
C SER A 83 22.08 -8.50 -24.58
N SER A 84 21.22 -9.45 -24.22
CA SER A 84 20.03 -9.19 -23.37
C SER A 84 20.03 -9.89 -22.00
N GLY A 85 20.97 -10.81 -21.75
CA GLY A 85 21.01 -11.59 -20.51
C GLY A 85 21.14 -10.75 -19.23
N GLU A 86 21.90 -9.66 -19.30
CA GLU A 86 22.17 -8.78 -18.15
C GLU A 86 21.02 -7.80 -17.84
N LEU A 87 20.21 -7.45 -18.85
CA LEU A 87 19.05 -6.54 -18.73
C LEU A 87 17.79 -7.25 -18.20
N MET A 88 17.63 -8.56 -18.46
CA MET A 88 16.42 -9.32 -18.11
C MET A 88 16.47 -10.00 -16.73
N LEU A 89 17.66 -10.10 -16.11
CA LEU A 89 17.81 -10.59 -14.73
C LEU A 89 17.28 -9.62 -13.66
N LYS A 90 16.93 -8.39 -14.04
CA LYS A 90 16.40 -7.34 -13.15
C LYS A 90 14.86 -7.18 -13.19
N LEU A 91 14.15 -8.04 -13.93
CA LEU A 91 12.67 -8.15 -13.98
C LEU A 91 12.11 -9.16 -12.97
#